data_AF-A0A2W4LKX3-F1
#
_entry.id   AF-A0A2W4LKX3-F1
#
_cell.length_a   1.000
_cell.length_b   1.000
_cell.length_c   1.000
_cell.angle_alpha   90.00
_cell.angle_beta   90.00
_cell.angle_gamma   90.00
#
_symmetry.space_group_name_H-M   'P 1'
#
loop_
_entity.id
_entity.type
_entity.pdbx_description
1 polymer ?
#
loop_
_entity_poly.entity_id
_entity_poly.type
_entity_poly.pdbx_seq_one_letter_code
_entity_poly.pdbx_strand_id
1 'polypeptide(L)'
;MSSPTNALSRRRSRERRRSNGSALRLLAIVPLLFVLACLERPVVPAEPQTTNVFVDQIVQNAVDKIDLLFMIDNSISMADKQELLRRAVPVLLNRLITPLCVDVNGEPLGTTVDASGNCAVGEPEFSPIRDIHIGVITSSLGAIGAENCTQGTPRTDDAARLLGTSGLRPGAKLVSWNDKGFLAWDPDAGLTPPRPRHDPPGISDRATLIGAFENMVKAVGEDGCGYEASLEAWYRFLVDPVPPQRVEVRDDFMVRVGVDETILAQRAAFLRPDSLLAIVMLTDENDCSIADWGQGQFVSTTGTLPRATSVCDVNPDDRCCFSCGVKTPPEGCTPPTADPACTAEDDDKYRDQLGLRCYDQKRRFGFDYLQPLDRYVRGLTERWIFQDDRDGDGEITAADAYENPLYVAAPGKAPRDRSLVFLAGIVGVPWQDIADEASWTDPKRLRYLSYEELTEQGRWEWILAPPGGMPADALMFETPLDRTTIPGLSQQHPALRVPLVPSTVTEFTHPINGHESRIEDKSELQYACLFELESPRPCVGADQSCDCTEDEQKYNRGLCQGTT
;
A
#
# COMPACT_ATOMS: atom_id res chain seq x y z
N MET A 1 18.74 -15.97 60.02
CA MET A 1 19.74 -16.94 59.53
C MET A 1 20.07 -16.54 58.11
N SER A 2 21.11 -15.72 57.93
CA SER A 2 22.45 -16.17 57.54
C SER A 2 22.62 -16.14 56.02
N SER A 3 23.03 -14.97 55.53
CA SER A 3 24.04 -14.79 54.47
C SER A 3 25.34 -15.58 54.85
N PRO A 4 26.49 -15.59 54.12
CA PRO A 4 26.86 -14.78 52.94
C PRO A 4 27.85 -15.48 51.95
N THR A 5 28.46 -14.65 51.08
CA THR A 5 29.82 -14.74 50.47
C THR A 5 29.97 -15.53 49.16
N ASN A 6 30.66 -15.05 48.11
CA ASN A 6 31.92 -14.29 48.09
C ASN A 6 32.05 -13.31 46.92
N ALA A 7 32.70 -12.18 47.22
CA ALA A 7 33.28 -11.22 46.29
C ALA A 7 34.73 -11.60 45.96
N LEU A 8 35.20 -11.32 44.73
CA LEU A 8 36.62 -11.10 44.39
C LEU A 8 36.66 -10.21 43.13
N SER A 9 36.88 -8.90 43.29
CA SER A 9 38.16 -8.20 43.08
C SER A 9 38.69 -8.27 41.63
N ARG A 10 38.70 -7.12 40.95
CA ARG A 10 39.94 -6.58 40.34
C ARG A 10 39.81 -5.10 39.99
N ARG A 11 40.62 -4.30 40.69
CA ARG A 11 41.00 -2.93 40.36
C ARG A 11 41.59 -2.85 38.95
N ARG A 12 41.28 -1.78 38.22
CA ARG A 12 42.29 -0.93 37.57
C ARG A 12 41.72 0.44 37.23
N SER A 13 42.13 1.41 38.04
CA SER A 13 42.13 2.84 37.80
C SER A 13 42.87 3.23 36.52
N ARG A 14 42.41 4.27 35.82
CA ARG A 14 43.19 5.52 35.64
C ARG A 14 42.38 6.58 34.89
N GLU A 15 42.11 7.67 35.60
CA GLU A 15 41.61 8.92 35.05
C GLU A 15 42.71 9.74 34.37
N ARG A 16 42.22 10.42 33.34
CA ARG A 16 42.59 11.66 32.63
C ARG A 16 43.77 12.57 33.08
N ARG A 17 44.36 13.09 32.00
CA ARG A 17 44.76 14.48 31.66
C ARG A 17 45.99 15.16 32.32
N ARG A 18 46.95 15.38 31.42
CA ARG A 18 47.86 16.52 31.17
C ARG A 18 47.91 17.73 32.12
N SER A 19 49.17 17.98 32.52
CA SER A 19 50.01 19.18 32.36
C SER A 19 49.88 20.41 33.27
N ASN A 20 51.01 20.61 33.97
CA ASN A 20 51.80 21.84 34.15
C ASN A 20 51.31 22.95 35.08
N GLY A 21 52.05 23.06 36.19
CA GLY A 21 52.98 24.18 36.39
C GLY A 21 52.45 25.38 37.16
N SER A 22 53.00 25.61 38.36
CA SER A 22 53.94 26.73 38.61
C SER A 22 54.17 26.91 40.11
N ALA A 23 55.38 27.34 40.43
CA ALA A 23 55.94 27.34 41.76
C ALA A 23 55.75 28.66 42.52
N LEU A 24 55.68 28.49 43.84
CA LEU A 24 56.35 29.27 44.90
C LEU A 24 55.64 30.47 45.57
N ARG A 25 55.42 30.25 46.89
CA ARG A 25 55.42 31.18 48.05
C ARG A 25 54.25 32.17 48.15
N LEU A 26 53.66 32.49 49.31
CA LEU A 26 54.13 32.58 50.70
C LEU A 26 52.95 32.36 51.68
N LEU A 27 53.23 31.84 52.88
CA LEU A 27 52.32 31.77 54.04
C LEU A 27 52.27 33.11 54.80
N ALA A 28 51.07 33.55 55.23
CA ALA A 28 50.83 34.04 56.59
C ALA A 28 49.33 34.28 56.90
N ILE A 29 48.99 33.98 58.15
CA ILE A 29 47.71 33.93 58.89
C ILE A 29 47.04 35.32 59.08
N VAL A 30 45.69 35.38 59.13
CA VAL A 30 44.83 36.00 60.20
C VAL A 30 43.36 36.16 59.69
N PRO A 31 42.33 35.83 60.50
CA PRO A 31 40.91 36.00 60.16
C PRO A 31 40.31 37.30 60.73
N LEU A 32 39.45 38.02 59.99
CA LEU A 32 38.42 38.92 60.58
C LEU A 32 37.39 39.48 59.57
N LEU A 33 36.11 39.30 59.92
CA LEU A 33 34.86 40.08 59.71
C LEU A 33 34.55 40.89 58.41
N PHE A 34 33.40 40.50 57.82
CA PHE A 34 32.30 41.24 57.14
C PHE A 34 32.55 42.62 56.50
N VAL A 35 32.35 42.72 55.17
CA VAL A 35 31.49 43.74 54.47
C VAL A 35 31.04 43.17 53.10
N LEU A 36 29.78 43.42 52.71
CA LEU A 36 29.24 43.18 51.37
C LEU A 36 30.06 43.86 50.26
N ALA A 37 30.44 43.12 49.22
CA ALA A 37 30.83 43.67 47.92
C ALA A 37 30.56 42.63 46.82
N CYS A 38 29.77 43.01 45.81
CA CYS A 38 29.57 42.26 44.59
C CYS A 38 30.92 42.05 43.89
N LEU A 39 31.42 40.81 43.84
CA LEU A 39 32.48 40.42 42.93
C LEU A 39 31.83 39.89 41.65
N GLU A 40 31.61 40.81 40.71
CA GLU A 40 31.50 40.49 39.29
C GLU A 40 32.73 39.67 38.89
N ARG A 41 32.53 38.40 38.53
CA ARG A 41 33.55 37.59 37.91
C ARG A 41 33.52 37.92 36.41
N PRO A 42 34.58 38.50 35.81
CA PRO A 42 34.59 38.72 34.38
C PRO A 42 34.48 37.37 33.68
N VAL A 43 33.38 37.17 32.95
CA VAL A 43 33.25 36.05 32.03
C VAL A 43 34.21 36.35 30.87
N VAL A 44 35.32 35.62 30.81
CA VAL A 44 36.17 35.63 29.62
C VAL A 44 35.32 35.06 28.48
N PRO A 45 35.21 35.75 27.33
CA PRO A 45 34.59 35.15 26.16
C PRO A 45 35.40 33.90 25.79
N ALA A 46 34.85 32.72 26.02
CA ALA A 46 35.30 31.55 25.31
C ALA A 46 34.79 31.75 23.89
N GLU A 47 35.68 32.03 22.93
CA GLU A 47 35.30 31.91 21.54
C GLU A 47 34.87 30.46 21.33
N PRO A 48 33.58 30.21 21.02
CA PRO A 48 33.15 28.86 20.71
C PRO A 48 33.91 28.46 19.45
N GLN A 49 34.82 27.49 19.57
CA GLN A 49 35.20 26.73 18.39
C GLN A 49 33.97 25.92 18.01
N THR A 50 33.16 26.50 17.14
CA THR A 50 32.16 25.79 16.37
C THR A 50 32.94 24.79 15.53
N THR A 51 33.09 23.56 16.02
CA THR A 51 33.18 22.45 15.09
C THR A 51 31.89 22.54 14.28
N ASN A 52 32.01 23.02 13.04
CA ASN A 52 30.96 22.85 12.05
C ASN A 52 30.81 21.34 11.90
N VAL A 53 29.95 20.75 12.75
CA VAL A 53 29.35 19.47 12.45
C VAL A 53 28.40 19.79 11.32
N PHE A 54 28.93 19.73 10.10
CA PHE A 54 28.09 19.50 8.95
C PHE A 54 27.47 18.12 9.21
N VAL A 55 26.27 18.13 9.78
CA VAL A 55 25.34 17.03 9.58
C VAL A 55 24.91 17.20 8.13
N ASP A 56 25.71 16.70 7.20
CA ASP A 56 25.12 16.20 5.97
C ASP A 56 24.21 15.08 6.45
N GLN A 57 22.90 15.33 6.50
CA GLN A 57 21.99 14.23 6.21
C GLN A 57 22.46 13.76 4.83
N ILE A 58 23.22 12.67 4.80
CA ILE A 58 23.42 11.92 3.57
C ILE A 58 22.02 11.38 3.26
N VAL A 59 21.20 12.23 2.63
CA VAL A 59 20.15 11.74 1.76
C VAL A 59 20.87 10.78 0.84
N GLN A 60 20.48 9.51 0.82
CA GLN A 60 20.99 8.55 -0.16
C GLN A 60 20.64 9.12 -1.54
N ASN A 61 21.53 9.93 -2.11
CA ASN A 61 21.29 10.67 -3.35
C ASN A 61 21.36 9.75 -4.57
N ALA A 62 21.82 8.49 -4.40
CA ALA A 62 21.82 7.49 -5.44
C ALA A 62 21.20 6.20 -4.89
N VAL A 63 20.03 5.85 -5.42
CA VAL A 63 19.41 4.54 -5.22
C VAL A 63 20.18 3.53 -6.07
N ASP A 64 20.92 2.62 -5.42
CA ASP A 64 21.69 1.56 -6.10
C ASP A 64 21.09 0.16 -5.88
N LYS A 65 20.08 0.06 -5.00
CA LYS A 65 19.34 -1.15 -4.64
C LYS A 65 17.84 -0.89 -4.59
N ILE A 66 17.06 -1.82 -5.11
CA ILE A 66 15.59 -1.71 -5.11
C ILE A 66 14.94 -3.02 -4.65
N ASP A 67 14.05 -2.95 -3.68
CA ASP A 67 13.09 -4.00 -3.35
C ASP A 67 11.74 -3.66 -3.99
N LEU A 68 11.31 -4.45 -4.97
CA LEU A 68 10.04 -4.31 -5.68
C LEU A 68 9.05 -5.34 -5.16
N LEU A 69 7.99 -4.90 -4.47
CA LEU A 69 6.87 -5.76 -4.11
C LEU A 69 5.66 -5.42 -4.98
N PHE A 70 5.20 -6.39 -5.76
CA PHE A 70 3.93 -6.29 -6.48
C PHE A 70 2.84 -6.99 -5.68
N MET A 71 1.80 -6.25 -5.33
CA MET A 71 0.53 -6.81 -4.88
C MET A 71 -0.39 -6.81 -6.10
N ILE A 72 -0.75 -7.99 -6.59
CA ILE A 72 -1.56 -8.15 -7.80
C ILE A 72 -2.85 -8.84 -7.41
N ASP A 73 -3.94 -8.16 -7.67
CA ASP A 73 -5.28 -8.68 -7.56
C ASP A 73 -5.45 -9.92 -8.46
N ASN A 74 -6.00 -10.98 -7.87
CA ASN A 74 -6.25 -12.24 -8.54
C ASN A 74 -7.73 -12.55 -8.71
N SER A 75 -8.59 -11.53 -8.68
CA SER A 75 -9.99 -11.59 -9.08
C SER A 75 -10.14 -11.92 -10.58
N ILE A 76 -11.35 -12.27 -10.96
CA ILE A 76 -11.65 -12.79 -12.30
C ILE A 76 -11.58 -11.75 -13.42
N SER A 77 -11.84 -10.47 -13.09
CA SER A 77 -11.77 -9.32 -14.00
C SER A 77 -10.33 -8.90 -14.33
N MET A 78 -9.34 -9.44 -13.62
CA MET A 78 -7.95 -9.02 -13.72
C MET A 78 -7.19 -9.59 -14.92
N ALA A 79 -7.76 -10.55 -15.66
CA ALA A 79 -7.11 -11.27 -16.76
C ALA A 79 -6.36 -10.35 -17.75
N ASP A 80 -7.08 -9.41 -18.34
CA ASP A 80 -6.53 -8.49 -19.35
C ASP A 80 -5.52 -7.51 -18.74
N LYS A 81 -5.73 -7.10 -17.48
CA LYS A 81 -4.88 -6.17 -16.75
C LYS A 81 -3.54 -6.81 -16.36
N GLN A 82 -3.56 -8.06 -15.93
CA GLN A 82 -2.37 -8.86 -15.66
C GLN A 82 -1.57 -9.11 -16.93
N GLU A 83 -2.22 -9.37 -18.07
CA GLU A 83 -1.53 -9.51 -19.36
C GLU A 83 -0.87 -8.20 -19.83
N LEU A 84 -1.53 -7.05 -19.63
CA LEU A 84 -0.92 -5.75 -19.87
C LEU A 84 0.29 -5.51 -18.96
N LEU A 85 0.18 -5.82 -17.66
CA LEU A 85 1.31 -5.74 -16.73
C LEU A 85 2.46 -6.64 -17.20
N ARG A 86 2.17 -7.88 -17.60
CA ARG A 86 3.18 -8.82 -18.09
C ARG A 86 3.92 -8.26 -19.29
N ARG A 87 3.23 -7.61 -20.23
CA ARG A 87 3.84 -6.93 -21.39
C ARG A 87 4.66 -5.70 -21.00
N ALA A 88 4.32 -5.03 -19.90
CA ALA A 88 5.07 -3.90 -19.36
C ALA A 88 6.33 -4.32 -18.58
N VAL A 89 6.41 -5.55 -18.07
CA VAL A 89 7.58 -6.07 -17.32
C VAL A 89 8.91 -5.85 -18.06
N PRO A 90 9.06 -6.22 -19.35
CA PRO A 90 10.29 -5.93 -20.08
C PRO A 90 10.63 -4.45 -20.12
N VAL A 91 9.63 -3.56 -20.28
CA VAL A 91 9.86 -2.12 -20.34
C VAL A 91 10.39 -1.62 -18.99
N LEU A 92 9.72 -2.00 -17.89
CA LEU A 92 10.12 -1.65 -16.53
C LEU A 92 11.55 -2.11 -16.22
N LEU A 93 11.83 -3.41 -16.37
CA LEU A 93 13.12 -3.97 -16.00
C LEU A 93 14.25 -3.49 -16.92
N ASN A 94 14.01 -3.33 -18.22
CA ASN A 94 15.01 -2.76 -19.12
C ASN A 94 15.33 -1.31 -18.75
N ARG A 95 14.33 -0.51 -18.36
CA ARG A 95 14.58 0.88 -17.95
C ARG A 95 15.41 0.94 -16.66
N LEU A 96 15.12 0.10 -15.67
CA LEU A 96 15.85 0.04 -14.40
C LEU A 96 17.30 -0.47 -14.58
N ILE A 97 17.50 -1.49 -15.41
CA ILE A 97 18.80 -2.17 -15.58
C ILE A 97 19.67 -1.47 -16.64
N THR A 98 19.04 -0.89 -17.66
CA THR A 98 19.69 -0.18 -18.78
C THR A 98 18.95 1.12 -19.09
N PRO A 99 19.06 2.14 -18.22
CA PRO A 99 18.38 3.42 -18.40
C PRO A 99 18.77 4.13 -19.70
N LEU A 100 17.87 4.99 -20.18
CA LEU A 100 18.10 5.93 -21.28
C LEU A 100 19.23 6.88 -20.91
N CYS A 101 19.94 7.30 -21.94
CA CYS A 101 20.79 8.46 -21.92
C CYS A 101 19.94 9.70 -22.17
N VAL A 102 20.15 10.72 -21.35
CA VAL A 102 19.43 11.99 -21.42
C VAL A 102 20.39 13.15 -21.65
N ASP A 103 19.87 14.24 -22.21
CA ASP A 103 20.62 15.47 -22.38
C ASP A 103 20.70 16.29 -21.08
N VAL A 104 21.25 17.50 -21.16
CA VAL A 104 21.39 18.42 -20.01
C VAL A 104 20.05 18.91 -19.44
N ASN A 105 18.95 18.76 -20.17
CA ASN A 105 17.60 19.11 -19.75
C ASN A 105 16.82 17.89 -19.26
N GLY A 106 17.39 16.69 -19.30
CA GLY A 106 16.72 15.44 -18.95
C GLY A 106 15.93 14.80 -20.11
N GLU A 107 16.07 15.30 -21.34
CA GLU A 107 15.32 14.77 -22.48
C GLU A 107 15.99 13.52 -23.06
N PRO A 108 15.24 12.45 -23.42
CA PRO A 108 15.80 11.23 -23.97
C PRO A 108 16.56 11.42 -25.29
N LEU A 109 17.80 10.92 -25.35
CA LEU A 109 18.64 10.95 -26.56
C LEU A 109 18.42 9.76 -27.49
N GLY A 110 17.44 8.90 -27.20
CA GLY A 110 17.13 7.69 -27.99
C GLY A 110 18.17 6.57 -27.88
N THR A 111 19.09 6.64 -26.92
CA THR A 111 20.09 5.62 -26.61
C THR A 111 20.01 5.22 -25.14
N THR A 112 20.58 4.08 -24.78
CA THR A 112 20.69 3.59 -23.39
C THR A 112 22.15 3.48 -22.99
N VAL A 113 22.39 3.36 -21.68
CA VAL A 113 23.71 3.04 -21.15
C VAL A 113 24.30 1.76 -21.74
N ASP A 114 25.63 1.70 -21.81
CA ASP A 114 26.37 0.48 -22.13
C ASP A 114 26.40 -0.53 -20.95
N ALA A 115 27.06 -1.67 -21.14
CA ALA A 115 27.19 -2.70 -20.10
C ALA A 115 27.96 -2.23 -18.84
N SER A 116 28.77 -1.17 -18.98
CA SER A 116 29.49 -0.54 -17.87
C SER A 116 28.66 0.54 -17.17
N GLY A 117 27.48 0.86 -17.71
CA GLY A 117 26.56 1.87 -17.18
C GLY A 117 26.81 3.28 -17.70
N ASN A 118 27.58 3.45 -18.78
CA ASN A 118 27.94 4.77 -19.30
C ASN A 118 27.15 5.11 -20.57
N CYS A 119 26.85 6.40 -20.73
CA CYS A 119 26.29 6.95 -21.96
C CYS A 119 27.40 7.39 -22.92
N ALA A 120 27.21 7.13 -24.23
CA ALA A 120 28.13 7.63 -25.25
C ALA A 120 28.04 9.16 -25.42
N VAL A 121 26.83 9.70 -25.23
CA VAL A 121 26.49 11.12 -25.23
C VAL A 121 25.46 11.36 -24.14
N GLY A 122 25.58 12.48 -23.43
CA GLY A 122 24.72 12.80 -22.29
C GLY A 122 25.10 12.00 -21.05
N GLU A 123 24.16 11.91 -20.12
CA GLU A 123 24.32 11.16 -18.87
C GLU A 123 23.18 10.13 -18.73
N PRO A 124 23.35 9.04 -17.96
CA PRO A 124 22.26 8.16 -17.62
C PRO A 124 21.15 8.94 -16.90
N GLU A 125 19.87 8.69 -17.23
CA GLU A 125 18.73 9.27 -16.49
C GLU A 125 18.81 8.96 -14.99
N PHE A 126 19.31 7.77 -14.65
CA PHE A 126 19.70 7.38 -13.30
C PHE A 126 20.79 6.31 -13.37
N SER A 127 21.43 6.02 -12.23
CA SER A 127 22.44 4.96 -12.16
C SER A 127 21.81 3.58 -12.42
N PRO A 128 22.35 2.77 -13.35
CA PRO A 128 21.80 1.45 -13.64
C PRO A 128 21.71 0.58 -12.41
N ILE A 129 20.54 0.00 -12.15
CA ILE A 129 20.31 -0.78 -10.94
C ILE A 129 20.85 -2.20 -11.14
N ARG A 130 21.78 -2.58 -10.27
CA ARG A 130 22.49 -3.87 -10.34
C ARG A 130 22.09 -4.82 -9.22
N ASP A 131 21.12 -4.45 -8.40
CA ASP A 131 20.74 -5.20 -7.21
C ASP A 131 19.24 -5.02 -6.89
N ILE A 132 18.41 -5.93 -7.41
CA ILE A 132 16.94 -5.84 -7.33
C ILE A 132 16.39 -7.11 -6.68
N HIS A 133 15.54 -6.95 -5.66
CA HIS A 133 14.64 -8.02 -5.22
C HIS A 133 13.26 -7.80 -5.82
N ILE A 134 12.62 -8.84 -6.37
CA ILE A 134 11.27 -8.77 -6.94
C ILE A 134 10.38 -9.82 -6.29
N GLY A 135 9.42 -9.37 -5.49
CA GLY A 135 8.40 -10.19 -4.84
C GLY A 135 7.03 -9.93 -5.46
N VAL A 136 6.20 -10.96 -5.52
CA VAL A 136 4.79 -10.86 -5.91
C VAL A 136 3.94 -11.48 -4.80
N ILE A 137 2.87 -10.82 -4.39
CA ILE A 137 1.82 -11.32 -3.50
C ILE A 137 0.46 -11.03 -4.15
N THR A 138 -0.61 -11.62 -3.61
CA THR A 138 -1.99 -11.38 -4.06
C THR A 138 -2.81 -10.66 -3.01
N SER A 139 -3.97 -10.14 -3.41
CA SER A 139 -5.02 -9.58 -2.55
C SER A 139 -5.76 -10.64 -1.72
N SER A 140 -5.62 -11.92 -2.06
CA SER A 140 -6.37 -13.02 -1.42
C SER A 140 -5.81 -13.40 -0.06
N LEU A 141 -6.52 -13.01 1.01
CA LEU A 141 -6.22 -13.36 2.41
C LEU A 141 -7.26 -14.30 3.06
N GLY A 142 -8.14 -14.88 2.24
CA GLY A 142 -9.29 -15.64 2.70
C GLY A 142 -10.36 -14.76 3.35
N ALA A 143 -11.53 -15.36 3.59
CA ALA A 143 -12.62 -14.68 4.29
C ALA A 143 -13.39 -15.68 5.16
N ILE A 144 -13.42 -15.46 6.47
CA ILE A 144 -14.13 -16.35 7.39
C ILE A 144 -15.63 -16.26 7.12
N GLY A 145 -16.29 -17.40 6.94
CA GLY A 145 -17.72 -17.46 6.68
C GLY A 145 -18.11 -17.42 5.20
N ALA A 146 -17.15 -17.18 4.29
CA ALA A 146 -17.36 -17.32 2.86
C ALA A 146 -17.02 -18.74 2.40
N GLU A 147 -17.97 -19.41 1.73
CA GLU A 147 -17.80 -20.81 1.28
C GLU A 147 -16.61 -20.99 0.30
N ASN A 148 -16.36 -19.99 -0.56
CA ASN A 148 -15.32 -20.07 -1.61
C ASN A 148 -13.98 -19.42 -1.24
N CYS A 149 -13.87 -18.82 -0.05
CA CYS A 149 -12.62 -18.20 0.44
C CYS A 149 -12.06 -18.95 1.65
N THR A 150 -11.99 -20.27 1.52
CA THR A 150 -11.57 -21.15 2.62
C THR A 150 -10.12 -20.87 3.00
N GLN A 151 -9.91 -20.54 4.26
CA GLN A 151 -8.59 -20.26 4.83
C GLN A 151 -7.56 -21.37 4.56
N GLY A 152 -6.34 -20.97 4.23
CA GLY A 152 -5.21 -21.84 3.89
C GLY A 152 -5.32 -22.52 2.53
N THR A 153 -6.32 -22.18 1.72
CA THR A 153 -6.47 -22.69 0.36
C THR A 153 -5.67 -21.82 -0.60
N PRO A 154 -4.65 -22.36 -1.31
CA PRO A 154 -3.88 -21.57 -2.26
C PRO A 154 -4.78 -20.88 -3.28
N ARG A 155 -4.41 -19.66 -3.69
CA ARG A 155 -5.15 -18.74 -4.57
C ARG A 155 -6.27 -17.97 -3.86
N THR A 156 -7.08 -18.60 -3.03
CA THR A 156 -8.17 -17.90 -2.30
C THR A 156 -7.77 -17.46 -0.89
N ASP A 157 -6.68 -17.99 -0.35
CA ASP A 157 -5.97 -17.48 0.81
C ASP A 157 -4.47 -17.76 0.66
N ASP A 158 -3.76 -16.79 0.10
CA ASP A 158 -2.30 -16.84 -0.03
C ASP A 158 -1.58 -16.33 1.22
N ALA A 159 -2.33 -15.87 2.22
CA ALA A 159 -1.84 -15.35 3.50
C ALA A 159 -0.80 -14.22 3.36
N ALA A 160 -0.78 -13.47 2.24
CA ALA A 160 0.27 -12.51 1.91
C ALA A 160 1.69 -13.09 1.79
N ARG A 161 1.83 -14.41 1.56
CA ARG A 161 3.13 -15.03 1.30
C ARG A 161 3.56 -14.76 -0.13
N LEU A 162 4.88 -14.67 -0.34
CA LEU A 162 5.43 -14.46 -1.68
C LEU A 162 5.04 -15.60 -2.64
N LEU A 163 4.63 -15.26 -3.85
CA LEU A 163 4.08 -16.19 -4.84
C LEU A 163 5.04 -17.34 -5.20
N GLY A 164 6.36 -17.08 -5.18
CA GLY A 164 7.39 -18.08 -5.40
C GLY A 164 7.55 -19.10 -4.26
N THR A 165 6.76 -19.00 -3.18
CA THR A 165 6.75 -19.98 -2.10
C THR A 165 6.37 -21.37 -2.63
N SER A 166 7.20 -22.37 -2.31
CA SER A 166 6.93 -23.75 -2.70
C SER A 166 5.55 -24.20 -2.22
N GLY A 167 4.73 -24.71 -3.14
CA GLY A 167 3.37 -25.19 -2.87
C GLY A 167 2.26 -24.15 -2.96
N LEU A 168 2.57 -22.85 -3.03
CA LEU A 168 1.56 -21.78 -3.09
C LEU A 168 0.90 -21.66 -4.47
N ARG A 169 1.63 -22.02 -5.52
CA ARG A 169 1.08 -22.19 -6.89
C ARG A 169 1.39 -23.60 -7.38
N PRO A 170 0.61 -24.62 -6.95
CA PRO A 170 0.84 -25.99 -7.35
C PRO A 170 0.71 -26.11 -8.88
N GLY A 171 1.79 -26.54 -9.55
CA GLY A 171 1.86 -26.64 -11.01
C GLY A 171 2.61 -25.51 -11.70
N ALA A 172 2.74 -24.33 -11.06
CA ALA A 172 3.63 -23.29 -11.54
C ALA A 172 5.05 -23.55 -10.99
N LYS A 173 6.01 -23.84 -11.88
CA LYS A 173 7.42 -23.93 -11.51
C LYS A 173 8.05 -22.53 -11.51
N LEU A 174 7.72 -21.75 -10.48
CA LEU A 174 8.24 -20.40 -10.33
C LEU A 174 9.71 -20.42 -9.90
N VAL A 175 10.51 -19.53 -10.49
CA VAL A 175 11.87 -19.29 -10.04
C VAL A 175 11.81 -18.58 -8.70
N SER A 176 12.58 -19.04 -7.73
CA SER A 176 12.68 -18.44 -6.41
C SER A 176 14.14 -18.46 -5.98
N TRP A 177 14.69 -17.30 -5.66
CA TRP A 177 16.06 -17.18 -5.19
C TRP A 177 16.20 -17.88 -3.83
N ASN A 178 17.04 -18.91 -3.76
CA ASN A 178 17.33 -19.68 -2.54
C ASN A 178 16.08 -20.13 -1.77
N ASP A 179 15.02 -20.52 -2.51
CA ASP A 179 13.72 -20.92 -1.96
C ASP A 179 13.08 -19.87 -1.03
N LYS A 180 13.35 -18.57 -1.25
CA LYS A 180 12.81 -17.45 -0.45
C LYS A 180 11.55 -16.81 -1.01
N GLY A 181 11.06 -17.23 -2.17
CA GLY A 181 9.80 -16.80 -2.76
C GLY A 181 9.88 -15.58 -3.68
N PHE A 182 11.04 -14.93 -3.80
CA PHE A 182 11.26 -13.75 -4.64
C PHE A 182 12.41 -13.97 -5.64
N LEU A 183 12.56 -13.09 -6.63
CA LEU A 183 13.68 -13.06 -7.57
C LEU A 183 14.78 -12.12 -7.09
N ALA A 184 16.05 -12.49 -7.27
CA ALA A 184 17.19 -11.60 -7.01
C ALA A 184 17.97 -11.34 -8.31
N TRP A 185 18.10 -10.08 -8.69
CA TRP A 185 18.91 -9.62 -9.83
C TRP A 185 20.35 -9.37 -9.39
N ASP A 186 21.29 -10.09 -10.00
CA ASP A 186 22.72 -10.04 -9.70
C ASP A 186 23.56 -10.15 -10.99
N PRO A 187 23.61 -9.10 -11.82
CA PRO A 187 24.37 -9.12 -13.06
C PRO A 187 25.88 -9.29 -12.81
N ASP A 188 26.35 -8.90 -11.62
CA ASP A 188 27.77 -8.95 -11.29
C ASP A 188 28.26 -10.38 -11.02
N ALA A 189 27.36 -11.31 -10.71
CA ALA A 189 27.64 -12.74 -10.70
C ALA A 189 28.06 -13.30 -12.07
N GLY A 190 27.63 -12.66 -13.17
CA GLY A 190 27.99 -13.04 -14.54
C GLY A 190 29.29 -12.44 -15.06
N LEU A 191 29.96 -11.56 -14.29
CA LEU A 191 31.21 -10.93 -14.70
C LEU A 191 32.38 -11.90 -14.69
N THR A 192 33.49 -11.48 -15.32
CA THR A 192 34.78 -12.20 -15.28
C THR A 192 35.87 -11.30 -14.70
N PRO A 193 36.34 -11.54 -13.45
CA PRO A 193 35.86 -12.55 -12.51
C PRO A 193 34.47 -12.22 -11.93
N PRO A 194 33.68 -13.22 -11.49
CA PRO A 194 32.39 -13.01 -10.83
C PRO A 194 32.53 -12.15 -9.58
N ARG A 195 31.58 -11.23 -9.37
CA ARG A 195 31.48 -10.37 -8.18
C ARG A 195 30.04 -10.37 -7.65
N PRO A 196 29.52 -11.54 -7.22
CA PRO A 196 28.12 -11.65 -6.81
C PRO A 196 27.82 -10.73 -5.63
N ARG A 197 26.60 -10.18 -5.63
CA ARG A 197 26.06 -9.34 -4.54
C ARG A 197 25.29 -10.16 -3.51
N HIS A 198 24.85 -11.36 -3.90
CA HIS A 198 24.11 -12.28 -3.06
C HIS A 198 24.87 -13.59 -2.88
N ASP A 199 24.55 -14.30 -1.79
CA ASP A 199 25.02 -15.66 -1.52
C ASP A 199 23.81 -16.57 -1.19
N PRO A 200 23.44 -17.52 -2.06
CA PRO A 200 24.05 -17.80 -3.37
C PRO A 200 23.80 -16.66 -4.38
N PRO A 201 24.56 -16.60 -5.50
CA PRO A 201 24.36 -15.59 -6.53
C PRO A 201 22.93 -15.55 -7.10
N GLY A 202 22.47 -14.35 -7.46
CA GLY A 202 21.18 -14.14 -8.11
C GLY A 202 21.19 -14.46 -9.62
N ILE A 203 20.12 -14.07 -10.31
CA ILE A 203 19.99 -14.16 -11.76
C ILE A 203 20.91 -13.09 -12.39
N SER A 204 21.84 -13.50 -13.25
CA SER A 204 22.76 -12.57 -13.94
C SER A 204 22.37 -12.26 -15.38
N ASP A 205 21.46 -13.05 -15.97
CA ASP A 205 20.97 -12.86 -17.34
C ASP A 205 19.63 -12.10 -17.35
N ARG A 206 19.58 -11.01 -18.11
CA ARG A 206 18.43 -10.10 -18.14
C ARG A 206 17.18 -10.76 -18.72
N ALA A 207 17.32 -11.55 -19.78
CA ALA A 207 16.18 -12.22 -20.40
C ALA A 207 15.56 -13.24 -19.44
N THR A 208 16.40 -13.94 -18.68
CA THR A 208 15.99 -14.87 -17.62
C THR A 208 15.25 -14.15 -16.50
N LEU A 209 15.71 -12.98 -16.05
CA LEU A 209 15.00 -12.18 -15.03
C LEU A 209 13.61 -11.74 -15.52
N ILE A 210 13.55 -11.19 -16.75
CA ILE A 210 12.29 -10.74 -17.37
C ILE A 210 11.30 -11.91 -17.46
N GLY A 211 11.71 -13.03 -18.05
CA GLY A 211 10.84 -14.20 -18.18
C GLY A 211 10.43 -14.79 -16.82
N ALA A 212 11.31 -14.75 -15.81
CA ALA A 212 10.97 -15.19 -14.46
C ALA A 212 9.89 -14.30 -13.82
N PHE A 213 9.98 -12.97 -13.98
CA PHE A 213 8.98 -12.05 -13.44
C PHE A 213 7.66 -12.13 -14.21
N GLU A 214 7.68 -12.22 -15.54
CA GLU A 214 6.48 -12.46 -16.35
C GLU A 214 5.74 -13.74 -15.92
N ASN A 215 6.48 -14.81 -15.61
CA ASN A 215 5.90 -16.05 -15.11
C ASN A 215 5.28 -15.91 -13.72
N MET A 216 5.84 -15.06 -12.84
CA MET A 216 5.20 -14.74 -11.56
C MET A 216 3.89 -13.99 -11.77
N VAL A 217 3.87 -12.95 -12.61
CA VAL A 217 2.63 -12.20 -12.93
C VAL A 217 1.57 -13.15 -13.48
N LYS A 218 1.92 -14.01 -14.44
CA LYS A 218 0.99 -15.01 -14.98
C LYS A 218 0.49 -16.01 -13.94
N ALA A 219 1.32 -16.36 -12.96
CA ALA A 219 0.97 -17.35 -11.95
C ALA A 219 0.04 -16.80 -10.85
N VAL A 220 -0.15 -15.47 -10.78
CA VAL A 220 -1.14 -14.84 -9.89
C VAL A 220 -2.50 -15.51 -10.07
N GLY A 221 -2.96 -15.61 -11.32
CA GLY A 221 -4.25 -16.20 -11.68
C GLY A 221 -5.42 -15.24 -11.50
N GLU A 222 -6.61 -15.74 -11.78
CA GLU A 222 -7.87 -14.97 -11.88
C GLU A 222 -9.01 -15.66 -11.09
N ASP A 223 -8.63 -16.56 -10.17
CA ASP A 223 -9.49 -17.43 -9.38
C ASP A 223 -9.29 -17.18 -7.87
N GLY A 224 -9.03 -15.93 -7.52
CA GLY A 224 -8.86 -15.44 -6.17
C GLY A 224 -10.13 -15.44 -5.33
N CYS A 225 -9.96 -15.06 -4.07
CA CYS A 225 -11.09 -14.80 -3.20
C CYS A 225 -11.69 -13.44 -3.54
N GLY A 226 -12.99 -13.37 -3.84
CA GLY A 226 -13.70 -12.12 -4.16
C GLY A 226 -13.87 -11.12 -3.01
N TYR A 227 -12.94 -11.10 -2.05
CA TYR A 227 -12.79 -10.08 -1.02
C TYR A 227 -11.35 -9.56 -1.11
N GLU A 228 -11.14 -8.56 -1.95
CA GLU A 228 -9.81 -8.11 -2.35
C GLU A 228 -9.12 -7.26 -1.28
N ALA A 229 -8.25 -7.87 -0.48
CA ALA A 229 -7.56 -7.21 0.64
C ALA A 229 -6.25 -6.55 0.20
N SER A 230 -6.31 -5.71 -0.84
CA SER A 230 -5.16 -5.05 -1.47
C SER A 230 -4.24 -4.34 -0.49
N LEU A 231 -4.78 -3.58 0.45
CA LEU A 231 -4.02 -2.82 1.45
C LEU A 231 -3.47 -3.72 2.57
N GLU A 232 -4.30 -4.61 3.11
CA GLU A 232 -3.86 -5.53 4.16
C GLU A 232 -2.82 -6.54 3.65
N ALA A 233 -2.85 -6.95 2.38
CA ALA A 233 -1.91 -7.92 1.85
C ALA A 233 -0.46 -7.43 1.92
N TRP A 234 -0.16 -6.26 1.35
CA TRP A 234 1.20 -5.71 1.43
C TRP A 234 1.56 -5.32 2.86
N TYR A 235 0.60 -4.82 3.65
CA TYR A 235 0.85 -4.47 5.05
C TYR A 235 1.22 -5.71 5.87
N ARG A 236 0.47 -6.81 5.71
CA ARG A 236 0.71 -8.07 6.41
C ARG A 236 2.09 -8.64 6.09
N PHE A 237 2.49 -8.58 4.82
CA PHE A 237 3.82 -9.01 4.42
C PHE A 237 4.92 -8.08 4.95
N LEU A 238 4.82 -6.78 4.71
CA LEU A 238 5.92 -5.82 4.91
C LEU A 238 6.02 -5.25 6.32
N VAL A 239 4.89 -5.07 7.01
CA VAL A 239 4.77 -4.19 8.17
C VAL A 239 4.31 -4.93 9.41
N ASP A 240 3.30 -5.81 9.31
CA ASP A 240 2.69 -6.46 10.46
C ASP A 240 3.73 -7.24 11.29
N PRO A 241 3.99 -6.86 12.55
CA PRO A 241 5.02 -7.51 13.35
C PRO A 241 4.63 -8.92 13.80
N VAL A 242 3.33 -9.21 13.86
CA VAL A 242 2.75 -10.47 14.33
C VAL A 242 1.68 -10.95 13.34
N PRO A 243 2.06 -11.22 12.07
CA PRO A 243 1.10 -11.61 11.05
C PRO A 243 0.43 -12.92 11.47
N PRO A 244 -0.91 -12.99 11.50
CA PRO A 244 -1.59 -14.16 12.03
C PRO A 244 -1.33 -15.39 11.15
N GLN A 245 -1.06 -16.55 11.76
CA GLN A 245 -1.05 -17.81 11.00
C GLN A 245 -2.45 -18.11 10.44
N ARG A 246 -3.47 -17.79 11.21
CA ARG A 246 -4.87 -17.83 10.82
C ARG A 246 -5.70 -16.90 11.69
N VAL A 247 -6.96 -16.72 11.30
CA VAL A 247 -7.96 -15.96 12.03
C VAL A 247 -9.11 -16.91 12.35
N GLU A 248 -9.62 -16.86 13.58
CA GLU A 248 -10.74 -17.69 14.04
C GLU A 248 -11.87 -16.80 14.58
N VAL A 249 -13.07 -17.35 14.68
CA VAL A 249 -14.18 -16.70 15.39
C VAL A 249 -14.33 -17.33 16.78
N ARG A 250 -14.28 -16.50 17.82
CA ARG A 250 -14.47 -16.88 19.22
C ARG A 250 -15.44 -15.90 19.87
N ASP A 251 -16.52 -16.43 20.45
CA ASP A 251 -17.59 -15.64 21.07
C ASP A 251 -18.11 -14.51 20.17
N ASP A 252 -18.33 -14.81 18.89
CA ASP A 252 -18.78 -13.87 17.83
C ASP A 252 -17.77 -12.77 17.43
N PHE A 253 -16.50 -12.91 17.83
CA PHE A 253 -15.43 -11.98 17.43
C PHE A 253 -14.32 -12.69 16.66
N MET A 254 -13.77 -11.99 15.66
CA MET A 254 -12.54 -12.40 14.99
C MET A 254 -11.35 -12.26 15.93
N VAL A 255 -10.51 -13.30 15.96
CA VAL A 255 -9.32 -13.40 16.80
C VAL A 255 -8.17 -13.94 15.96
N ARG A 256 -7.04 -13.24 16.00
CA ARG A 256 -5.77 -13.68 15.41
C ARG A 256 -5.21 -14.87 16.18
N VAL A 257 -4.78 -15.93 15.48
CA VAL A 257 -4.26 -17.17 16.08
C VAL A 257 -2.93 -17.57 15.47
N GLY A 258 -1.92 -17.70 16.34
CA GLY A 258 -0.56 -18.04 15.94
C GLY A 258 0.12 -16.93 15.15
N VAL A 259 1.39 -17.14 14.81
CA VAL A 259 2.19 -16.23 13.99
C VAL A 259 2.64 -16.96 12.73
N ASP A 260 2.51 -16.30 11.57
CA ASP A 260 3.03 -16.84 10.32
C ASP A 260 4.54 -16.60 10.21
N GLU A 261 5.30 -17.57 10.73
CA GLU A 261 6.76 -17.59 10.67
C GLU A 261 7.31 -17.59 9.22
N THR A 262 6.51 -18.01 8.23
CA THR A 262 6.92 -17.97 6.82
C THR A 262 7.05 -16.54 6.34
N ILE A 263 6.05 -15.70 6.65
CA ILE A 263 6.07 -14.27 6.31
C ILE A 263 7.22 -13.58 7.00
N LEU A 264 7.44 -13.85 8.30
CA LEU A 264 8.55 -13.27 9.03
C LEU A 264 9.90 -13.61 8.39
N ALA A 265 10.11 -14.88 8.03
CA ALA A 265 11.34 -15.34 7.38
C ALA A 265 11.51 -14.75 5.96
N GLN A 266 10.43 -14.64 5.19
CA GLN A 266 10.45 -14.07 3.85
C GLN A 266 10.72 -12.56 3.88
N ARG A 267 10.02 -11.82 4.73
CA ARG A 267 10.23 -10.39 4.94
C ARG A 267 11.68 -10.10 5.31
N ALA A 268 12.23 -10.86 6.26
CA ALA A 268 13.62 -10.67 6.68
C ALA A 268 14.65 -10.96 5.56
N ALA A 269 14.33 -11.87 4.63
CA ALA A 269 15.18 -12.16 3.48
C ALA A 269 15.00 -11.15 2.33
N PHE A 270 13.78 -10.61 2.18
CA PHE A 270 13.40 -9.70 1.10
C PHE A 270 13.82 -8.26 1.37
N LEU A 271 13.51 -7.72 2.56
CA LEU A 271 13.75 -6.31 2.87
C LEU A 271 15.21 -6.03 3.21
N ARG A 272 15.77 -5.01 2.53
CA ARG A 272 17.13 -4.52 2.79
C ARG A 272 17.09 -3.10 3.35
N PRO A 273 17.66 -2.82 4.54
CA PRO A 273 17.55 -1.50 5.16
C PRO A 273 18.11 -0.32 4.36
N ASP A 274 18.96 -0.57 3.36
CA ASP A 274 19.58 0.45 2.50
C ASP A 274 19.08 0.45 1.05
N SER A 275 17.95 -0.23 0.77
CA SER A 275 17.27 -0.20 -0.52
C SER A 275 16.14 0.83 -0.56
N LEU A 276 15.82 1.30 -1.76
CA LEU A 276 14.49 1.83 -2.06
C LEU A 276 13.50 0.66 -2.08
N LEU A 277 12.39 0.80 -1.35
CA LEU A 277 11.26 -0.12 -1.41
C LEU A 277 10.16 0.51 -2.27
N ALA A 278 9.79 -0.15 -3.37
CA ALA A 278 8.61 0.20 -4.14
C ALA A 278 7.54 -0.88 -3.96
N ILE A 279 6.37 -0.45 -3.50
CA ILE A 279 5.16 -1.25 -3.35
C ILE A 279 4.25 -0.87 -4.51
N VAL A 280 3.97 -1.81 -5.41
CA VAL A 280 3.14 -1.58 -6.59
C VAL A 280 1.89 -2.43 -6.48
N MET A 281 0.75 -1.78 -6.36
CA MET A 281 -0.55 -2.42 -6.33
C MET A 281 -1.16 -2.40 -7.73
N LEU A 282 -1.74 -3.52 -8.15
CA LEU A 282 -2.55 -3.61 -9.37
C LEU A 282 -3.87 -4.29 -9.00
N THR A 283 -4.97 -3.52 -9.04
CA THR A 283 -6.32 -3.98 -8.71
C THR A 283 -7.34 -3.10 -9.45
N ASP A 284 -8.46 -3.69 -9.87
CA ASP A 284 -9.62 -2.96 -10.37
C ASP A 284 -10.81 -3.00 -9.41
N GLU A 285 -10.61 -3.53 -8.20
CA GLU A 285 -11.61 -3.70 -7.17
C GLU A 285 -11.40 -2.70 -6.02
N ASN A 286 -12.47 -2.47 -5.27
CA ASN A 286 -12.37 -1.74 -4.01
C ASN A 286 -11.60 -2.55 -2.97
N ASP A 287 -10.80 -1.87 -2.14
CA ASP A 287 -10.15 -2.54 -1.03
C ASP A 287 -11.18 -3.09 -0.04
N CYS A 288 -11.03 -4.38 0.24
CA CYS A 288 -11.88 -5.17 1.11
C CYS A 288 -11.01 -5.82 2.20
N SER A 289 -10.12 -5.03 2.79
CA SER A 289 -9.24 -5.43 3.89
C SER A 289 -10.05 -5.66 5.18
N ILE A 290 -10.79 -6.77 5.25
CA ILE A 290 -11.64 -7.14 6.37
C ILE A 290 -10.82 -7.13 7.67
N ALA A 291 -11.34 -6.45 8.69
CA ALA A 291 -10.72 -6.42 10.01
C ALA A 291 -10.65 -7.84 10.58
N ASP A 292 -9.45 -8.33 10.88
CA ASP A 292 -9.22 -9.64 11.49
C ASP A 292 -9.36 -9.64 13.02
N TRP A 293 -10.12 -8.67 13.53
CA TRP A 293 -10.48 -8.46 14.92
C TRP A 293 -11.93 -8.00 14.98
N GLY A 294 -12.51 -8.00 16.18
CA GLY A 294 -13.86 -7.48 16.37
C GLY A 294 -14.87 -8.24 15.52
N GLN A 295 -15.71 -7.54 14.77
CA GLN A 295 -16.86 -8.11 14.08
C GLN A 295 -16.67 -8.26 12.56
N GLY A 296 -15.43 -8.20 12.04
CA GLY A 296 -15.13 -8.24 10.60
C GLY A 296 -15.76 -9.42 9.84
N GLN A 297 -15.98 -10.55 10.51
CA GLN A 297 -16.62 -11.74 9.93
C GLN A 297 -17.95 -11.47 9.24
N PHE A 298 -18.71 -10.45 9.67
CA PHE A 298 -20.03 -10.19 9.11
C PHE A 298 -19.99 -9.81 7.64
N VAL A 299 -18.90 -9.23 7.13
CA VAL A 299 -18.73 -8.90 5.71
C VAL A 299 -19.01 -10.11 4.84
N SER A 300 -18.52 -11.30 5.21
CA SER A 300 -18.60 -12.51 4.41
C SER A 300 -19.75 -13.47 4.77
N THR A 301 -20.62 -13.12 5.73
CA THR A 301 -21.73 -13.99 6.16
C THR A 301 -22.94 -13.96 5.20
N THR A 302 -23.76 -15.00 5.13
CA THR A 302 -24.90 -15.03 4.20
C THR A 302 -26.16 -14.29 4.67
N GLY A 303 -26.22 -13.87 5.94
CA GLY A 303 -27.36 -13.15 6.50
C GLY A 303 -27.33 -11.66 6.19
N THR A 304 -28.50 -11.03 6.04
CA THR A 304 -28.62 -9.60 5.79
C THR A 304 -28.14 -8.76 6.98
N LEU A 305 -27.23 -7.82 6.75
CA LEU A 305 -26.73 -6.91 7.77
C LEU A 305 -27.76 -5.82 8.12
N PRO A 306 -27.87 -5.42 9.40
CA PRO A 306 -28.76 -4.33 9.79
C PRO A 306 -28.44 -3.03 9.04
N ARG A 307 -29.46 -2.19 8.83
CA ARG A 307 -29.30 -0.84 8.27
C ARG A 307 -28.47 0.04 9.20
N ALA A 308 -28.00 1.16 8.66
CA ALA A 308 -27.49 2.27 9.45
C ALA A 308 -28.64 3.20 9.91
N THR A 309 -28.41 3.96 10.98
CA THR A 309 -29.29 5.07 11.39
C THR A 309 -29.36 6.17 10.33
N SER A 310 -30.45 6.94 10.30
CA SER A 310 -30.72 7.97 9.28
C SER A 310 -29.64 9.05 9.18
N VAL A 311 -28.90 9.34 10.26
CA VAL A 311 -27.82 10.34 10.23
C VAL A 311 -26.62 9.89 9.40
N CYS A 312 -26.43 8.58 9.21
CA CYS A 312 -25.34 8.05 8.38
C CYS A 312 -25.47 8.47 6.92
N ASP A 313 -26.69 8.68 6.40
CA ASP A 313 -26.91 9.18 5.04
C ASP A 313 -26.50 10.65 4.87
N VAL A 314 -26.41 11.41 5.97
CA VAL A 314 -25.95 12.81 5.94
C VAL A 314 -24.45 12.87 6.21
N ASN A 315 -24.01 12.28 7.31
CA ASN A 315 -22.62 12.31 7.76
C ASN A 315 -22.23 10.94 8.36
N PRO A 316 -21.45 10.11 7.64
CA PRO A 316 -21.03 8.79 8.11
C PRO A 316 -20.04 8.86 9.28
N ASP A 317 -19.41 10.03 9.50
CA ASP A 317 -18.50 10.28 10.61
C ASP A 317 -19.21 10.83 11.86
N ASP A 318 -20.53 11.04 11.80
CA ASP A 318 -21.29 11.51 12.97
C ASP A 318 -21.25 10.45 14.09
N ARG A 319 -21.09 10.89 15.35
CA ARG A 319 -21.10 9.98 16.51
C ARG A 319 -22.42 9.20 16.65
N CYS A 320 -23.51 9.73 16.09
CA CYS A 320 -24.81 9.09 16.05
C CYS A 320 -25.00 8.22 14.80
N CYS A 321 -24.01 8.11 13.91
CA CYS A 321 -24.00 7.13 12.84
C CYS A 321 -23.60 5.76 13.40
N PHE A 322 -24.58 4.89 13.62
CA PHE A 322 -24.35 3.53 14.11
C PHE A 322 -25.33 2.52 13.50
N SER A 323 -25.04 1.24 13.66
CA SER A 323 -25.90 0.16 13.16
C SER A 323 -27.23 0.10 13.90
N CYS A 324 -28.34 -0.07 13.17
CA CYS A 324 -29.67 -0.29 13.75
C CYS A 324 -29.76 -1.57 14.58
N GLY A 325 -28.79 -2.49 14.47
CA GLY A 325 -28.68 -3.68 15.33
C GLY A 325 -28.22 -3.39 16.77
N VAL A 326 -27.75 -2.17 17.05
CA VAL A 326 -27.28 -1.77 18.38
C VAL A 326 -28.44 -1.63 19.37
N LYS A 327 -28.34 -2.27 20.54
CA LYS A 327 -29.36 -2.18 21.60
C LYS A 327 -29.26 -0.92 22.45
N THR A 328 -28.04 -0.42 22.66
CA THR A 328 -27.76 0.75 23.49
C THR A 328 -27.06 1.80 22.64
N PRO A 329 -27.78 2.82 22.13
CA PRO A 329 -27.20 3.85 21.29
C PRO A 329 -26.23 4.74 22.09
N PRO A 330 -25.30 5.45 21.41
CA PRO A 330 -24.47 6.46 22.06
C PRO A 330 -25.30 7.56 22.73
N GLU A 331 -24.76 8.15 23.80
CA GLU A 331 -25.48 9.15 24.61
C GLU A 331 -25.86 10.39 23.78
N GLY A 332 -27.15 10.73 23.81
CA GLY A 332 -27.71 11.86 23.07
C GLY A 332 -28.06 11.58 21.61
N CYS A 333 -28.01 10.32 21.17
CA CYS A 333 -28.48 9.90 19.85
C CYS A 333 -29.90 9.32 19.90
N THR A 334 -30.62 9.43 18.79
CA THR A 334 -31.96 8.83 18.63
C THR A 334 -31.86 7.30 18.75
N PRO A 335 -32.69 6.63 19.56
CA PRO A 335 -32.66 5.18 19.66
C PRO A 335 -33.17 4.53 18.35
N PRO A 336 -32.68 3.33 17.96
CA PRO A 336 -33.11 2.65 16.74
C PRO A 336 -34.62 2.47 16.61
N THR A 337 -35.33 2.27 17.72
CA THR A 337 -36.80 2.11 17.73
C THR A 337 -37.57 3.38 17.33
N ALA A 338 -36.89 4.52 17.25
CA ALA A 338 -37.45 5.81 16.84
C ALA A 338 -36.73 6.41 15.63
N ASP A 339 -35.70 5.74 15.08
CA ASP A 339 -35.00 6.21 13.89
C ASP A 339 -35.75 5.77 12.62
N PRO A 340 -36.02 6.68 11.66
CA PRO A 340 -36.74 6.36 10.43
C PRO A 340 -36.11 5.24 9.60
N ALA A 341 -34.79 5.24 9.43
CA ALA A 341 -34.07 4.21 8.66
C ALA A 341 -34.11 2.85 9.36
N CYS A 342 -34.05 2.84 10.69
CA CYS A 342 -34.11 1.60 11.49
C CYS A 342 -35.51 0.99 11.61
N THR A 343 -36.56 1.79 11.38
CA THR A 343 -37.97 1.36 11.45
C THR A 343 -38.62 1.17 10.07
N ALA A 344 -37.88 1.47 9.00
CA ALA A 344 -38.32 1.25 7.63
C ALA A 344 -38.58 -0.24 7.34
N GLU A 345 -39.60 -0.53 6.53
CA GLU A 345 -39.80 -1.87 5.99
C GLU A 345 -38.60 -2.24 5.08
N ASP A 346 -38.12 -3.48 5.18
CA ASP A 346 -37.03 -3.97 4.32
C ASP A 346 -37.61 -4.47 2.99
N ASP A 347 -37.99 -3.53 2.12
CA ASP A 347 -38.60 -3.78 0.82
C ASP A 347 -37.58 -3.93 -0.33
N ASP A 348 -36.38 -3.36 -0.17
CA ASP A 348 -35.29 -3.50 -1.11
C ASP A 348 -34.47 -4.77 -0.88
N LYS A 349 -34.85 -5.84 -1.58
CA LYS A 349 -34.12 -7.13 -1.56
C LYS A 349 -32.66 -7.03 -2.04
N TYR A 350 -32.25 -5.91 -2.64
CA TYR A 350 -30.89 -5.66 -3.15
C TYR A 350 -30.07 -4.72 -2.27
N ARG A 351 -30.58 -4.30 -1.11
CA ARG A 351 -29.88 -3.38 -0.19
C ARG A 351 -28.52 -3.91 0.28
N ASP A 352 -28.45 -5.22 0.51
CA ASP A 352 -27.27 -5.89 1.06
C ASP A 352 -26.78 -7.00 0.14
N GLN A 353 -26.36 -6.60 -1.07
CA GLN A 353 -25.65 -7.48 -1.98
C GLN A 353 -24.26 -7.78 -1.43
N LEU A 354 -23.90 -9.07 -1.39
CA LEU A 354 -22.64 -9.56 -0.83
C LEU A 354 -21.42 -8.91 -1.51
N GLY A 355 -21.41 -8.85 -2.84
CA GLY A 355 -20.30 -8.30 -3.62
C GLY A 355 -20.00 -6.82 -3.30
N LEU A 356 -21.01 -6.07 -2.86
CA LEU A 356 -20.82 -4.68 -2.48
C LEU A 356 -20.49 -4.49 -1.01
N ARG A 357 -20.37 -5.51 -0.16
CA ARG A 357 -20.27 -5.27 1.29
C ARG A 357 -19.02 -4.51 1.73
N CYS A 358 -17.98 -4.43 0.92
CA CYS A 358 -16.81 -3.59 1.19
C CYS A 358 -16.96 -2.14 0.71
N TYR A 359 -18.07 -1.81 0.06
CA TYR A 359 -18.42 -0.45 -0.36
C TYR A 359 -19.34 0.25 0.66
N ASP A 360 -18.96 1.48 1.04
CA ASP A 360 -19.76 2.46 1.80
C ASP A 360 -20.41 1.91 3.08
N GLN A 361 -19.64 1.12 3.85
CA GLN A 361 -20.16 0.36 4.99
C GLN A 361 -20.78 1.23 6.09
N LYS A 362 -20.23 2.41 6.36
CA LYS A 362 -20.78 3.33 7.36
C LYS A 362 -22.17 3.81 6.99
N ARG A 363 -22.41 4.24 5.74
CA ARG A 363 -23.74 4.68 5.30
C ARG A 363 -24.72 3.52 5.23
N ARG A 364 -24.25 2.34 4.81
CA ARG A 364 -25.12 1.18 4.59
C ARG A 364 -25.46 0.40 5.86
N PHE A 365 -24.51 0.27 6.76
CA PHE A 365 -24.60 -0.62 7.94
C PHE A 365 -24.32 0.08 9.27
N GLY A 366 -23.84 1.34 9.26
CA GLY A 366 -23.53 2.09 10.48
C GLY A 366 -22.31 1.57 11.22
N PHE A 367 -21.50 0.73 10.58
CA PHE A 367 -20.30 0.13 11.14
C PHE A 367 -19.26 -0.05 10.03
N ASP A 368 -17.98 0.08 10.37
CA ASP A 368 -16.88 -0.20 9.46
C ASP A 368 -16.21 -1.49 9.93
N TYR A 369 -16.32 -2.52 9.09
CA TYR A 369 -15.81 -3.87 9.30
C TYR A 369 -14.43 -4.08 8.67
N LEU A 370 -13.85 -3.04 8.05
CA LEU A 370 -12.53 -3.09 7.43
C LEU A 370 -11.46 -2.56 8.38
N GLN A 371 -10.20 -2.84 8.06
CA GLN A 371 -9.08 -2.21 8.72
C GLN A 371 -9.10 -0.69 8.44
N PRO A 372 -8.82 0.16 9.43
CA PRO A 372 -8.84 1.60 9.22
C PRO A 372 -7.66 2.03 8.33
N LEU A 373 -7.90 2.95 7.40
CA LEU A 373 -6.86 3.46 6.48
C LEU A 373 -5.62 4.02 7.19
N ASP A 374 -5.81 4.63 8.37
CA ASP A 374 -4.72 5.16 9.20
C ASP A 374 -3.72 4.07 9.66
N ARG A 375 -4.11 2.78 9.68
CA ARG A 375 -3.18 1.66 9.89
C ARG A 375 -2.12 1.64 8.79
N TYR A 376 -2.53 1.76 7.53
CA TYR A 376 -1.64 1.71 6.38
C TYR A 376 -0.77 2.96 6.27
N VAL A 377 -1.34 4.13 6.54
CA VAL A 377 -0.58 5.39 6.59
C VAL A 377 0.51 5.30 7.65
N ARG A 378 0.18 4.90 8.89
CA ARG A 378 1.20 4.71 9.94
C ARG A 378 2.21 3.64 9.56
N GLY A 379 1.78 2.51 8.99
CA GLY A 379 2.67 1.46 8.51
C GLY A 379 3.70 1.93 7.48
N LEU A 380 3.33 2.88 6.62
CA LEU A 380 4.23 3.45 5.61
C LEU A 380 5.09 4.59 6.15
N THR A 381 4.76 5.20 7.28
CA THR A 381 5.31 6.52 7.63
C THR A 381 5.93 6.59 9.02
N GLU A 382 5.51 5.72 9.94
CA GLU A 382 5.95 5.72 11.33
C GLU A 382 6.96 4.62 11.61
N ARG A 383 7.96 4.94 12.43
CA ARG A 383 8.98 3.97 12.86
C ARG A 383 8.45 2.96 13.88
N TRP A 384 7.41 3.32 14.62
CA TRP A 384 6.87 2.52 15.72
C TRP A 384 5.40 2.22 15.48
N ILE A 385 5.01 0.96 15.64
CA ILE A 385 3.64 0.49 15.44
C ILE A 385 3.09 0.02 16.78
N PHE A 386 1.85 0.40 17.03
CA PHE A 386 1.10 0.09 18.25
C PHE A 386 -0.13 -0.71 17.84
N GLN A 387 -0.15 -2.01 18.16
CA GLN A 387 -1.17 -2.93 17.65
C GLN A 387 -1.93 -3.63 18.77
N ASP A 388 -1.23 -4.13 19.77
CA ASP A 388 -1.78 -4.85 20.91
C ASP A 388 -1.11 -4.42 22.21
N ASP A 389 -1.82 -4.64 23.33
CA ASP A 389 -1.29 -4.53 24.68
C ASP A 389 -0.42 -5.76 24.96
N ARG A 390 0.90 -5.58 24.85
CA ARG A 390 1.89 -6.66 24.91
C ARG A 390 2.33 -6.97 26.33
N ASP A 391 2.25 -5.99 27.23
CA ASP A 391 2.60 -6.18 28.64
C ASP A 391 1.39 -6.57 29.51
N GLY A 392 0.18 -6.48 28.95
CA GLY A 392 -1.07 -6.95 29.53
C GLY A 392 -1.62 -6.01 30.60
N ASP A 393 -1.24 -4.74 30.60
CA ASP A 393 -1.64 -3.76 31.61
C ASP A 393 -3.00 -3.10 31.33
N GLY A 394 -3.58 -3.35 30.16
CA GLY A 394 -4.87 -2.84 29.71
C GLY A 394 -4.79 -1.54 28.90
N GLU A 395 -3.59 -1.00 28.66
CA GLU A 395 -3.35 0.21 27.89
C GLU A 395 -2.32 -0.04 26.77
N ILE A 396 -2.53 0.54 25.58
CA ILE A 396 -1.52 0.49 24.53
C ILE A 396 -0.61 1.71 24.70
N THR A 397 0.61 1.47 25.17
CA THR A 397 1.58 2.51 25.53
C THR A 397 2.85 2.41 24.70
N ALA A 398 3.83 3.27 25.00
CA ALA A 398 5.17 3.21 24.42
C ALA A 398 5.89 1.87 24.67
N ALA A 399 5.52 1.14 25.73
CA ALA A 399 6.12 -0.16 26.06
C ALA A 399 5.71 -1.26 25.06
N ASP A 400 4.58 -1.09 24.38
CA ASP A 400 4.00 -2.05 23.43
C ASP A 400 4.50 -1.87 22.00
N ALA A 401 5.31 -0.84 21.76
CA ALA A 401 5.79 -0.50 20.42
C ALA A 401 6.52 -1.68 19.75
N TYR A 402 6.12 -1.98 18.52
CA TYR A 402 6.94 -2.75 17.59
C TYR A 402 7.75 -1.79 16.74
N GLU A 403 9.04 -2.10 16.53
CA GLU A 403 9.81 -1.39 15.50
C GLU A 403 9.30 -1.84 14.14
N ASN A 404 8.88 -0.87 13.32
CA ASN A 404 8.38 -1.12 11.98
C ASN A 404 9.48 -1.74 11.11
N PRO A 405 9.28 -2.93 10.53
CA PRO A 405 10.29 -3.60 9.70
C PRO A 405 10.81 -2.77 8.53
N LEU A 406 10.03 -1.81 8.03
CA LEU A 406 10.47 -0.89 6.98
C LEU A 406 11.62 0.02 7.40
N TYR A 407 11.74 0.28 8.71
CA TYR A 407 12.63 1.26 9.33
C TYR A 407 13.63 0.65 10.30
N VAL A 408 13.74 -0.68 10.36
CA VAL A 408 14.76 -1.36 11.17
C VAL A 408 16.14 -1.06 10.60
N ALA A 409 17.02 -0.52 11.45
CA ALA A 409 18.39 -0.23 11.05
C ALA A 409 19.27 -1.49 11.08
N ALA A 410 20.11 -1.68 10.06
CA ALA A 410 21.20 -2.65 10.15
C ALA A 410 22.21 -2.23 11.24
N PRO A 411 22.92 -3.17 11.90
CA PRO A 411 23.91 -2.84 12.91
C PRO A 411 24.94 -1.81 12.41
N GLY A 412 25.01 -0.66 13.06
CA GLY A 412 25.93 0.43 12.72
C GLY A 412 25.52 1.30 11.52
N LYS A 413 24.32 1.11 10.96
CA LYS A 413 23.73 1.97 9.92
C LYS A 413 22.56 2.79 10.49
N ALA A 414 22.15 3.82 9.76
CA ALA A 414 20.89 4.51 10.02
C ALA A 414 19.70 3.64 9.56
N PRO A 415 18.50 3.85 10.15
CA PRO A 415 17.23 3.40 9.56
C PRO A 415 17.10 3.81 8.09
N ARG A 416 16.31 3.05 7.32
CA ARG A 416 15.83 3.48 6.00
C ARG A 416 15.16 4.85 6.14
N ASP A 417 15.44 5.78 5.23
CA ASP A 417 14.71 7.05 5.17
C ASP A 417 13.30 6.82 4.62
N ARG A 418 12.29 7.53 5.14
CA ARG A 418 10.90 7.45 4.64
C ARG A 418 10.80 7.80 3.16
N SER A 419 11.68 8.67 2.63
CA SER A 419 11.71 9.01 1.21
C SER A 419 12.10 7.83 0.31
N LEU A 420 12.57 6.71 0.87
CA LEU A 420 12.92 5.48 0.17
C LEU A 420 11.79 4.45 0.21
N VAL A 421 10.61 4.77 0.76
CA VAL A 421 9.42 3.93 0.71
C VAL A 421 8.42 4.57 -0.24
N PHE A 422 8.15 3.89 -1.35
CA PHE A 422 7.25 4.36 -2.39
C PHE A 422 6.07 3.39 -2.53
N LEU A 423 4.85 3.92 -2.54
CA LEU A 423 3.63 3.18 -2.85
C LEU A 423 3.03 3.73 -4.14
N ALA A 424 2.72 2.86 -5.09
CA ALA A 424 1.97 3.18 -6.29
C ALA A 424 0.78 2.22 -6.44
N GLY A 425 -0.36 2.77 -6.84
CA GLY A 425 -1.54 2.01 -7.25
C GLY A 425 -1.78 2.17 -8.75
N ILE A 426 -1.88 1.06 -9.46
CA ILE A 426 -2.46 0.96 -10.79
C ILE A 426 -3.91 0.52 -10.56
N VAL A 427 -4.79 1.51 -10.44
CA VAL A 427 -6.17 1.37 -9.98
C VAL A 427 -7.12 2.15 -10.89
N GLY A 428 -8.43 2.04 -10.66
CA GLY A 428 -9.48 2.74 -11.42
C GLY A 428 -9.52 4.25 -11.17
N VAL A 429 -8.53 4.99 -11.67
CA VAL A 429 -8.52 6.46 -11.71
C VAL A 429 -8.31 6.90 -13.16
N PRO A 430 -9.21 7.73 -13.74
CA PRO A 430 -8.99 8.32 -15.06
C PRO A 430 -7.66 9.06 -15.10
N TRP A 431 -6.74 8.63 -15.97
CA TRP A 431 -5.39 9.18 -16.00
C TRP A 431 -5.38 10.67 -16.36
N GLN A 432 -6.42 11.19 -17.01
CA GLN A 432 -6.61 12.60 -17.33
C GLN A 432 -6.75 13.49 -16.07
N ASP A 433 -7.20 12.93 -14.96
CA ASP A 433 -7.34 13.65 -13.70
C ASP A 433 -6.00 13.86 -13.00
N ILE A 434 -5.04 12.97 -13.27
CA ILE A 434 -3.70 12.97 -12.67
C ILE A 434 -2.58 13.33 -13.64
N ALA A 435 -2.88 13.61 -14.91
CA ALA A 435 -1.92 14.02 -15.92
C ALA A 435 -2.06 15.49 -16.30
N ASP A 436 -0.98 16.06 -16.82
CA ASP A 436 -0.99 17.42 -17.34
C ASP A 436 -1.82 17.55 -18.64
N GLU A 437 -2.23 18.78 -18.96
CA GLU A 437 -3.12 19.03 -20.12
C GLU A 437 -2.47 18.66 -21.46
N ALA A 438 -1.14 18.75 -21.55
CA ALA A 438 -0.40 18.37 -22.75
C ALA A 438 -0.53 16.87 -23.03
N SER A 439 -0.54 16.04 -21.99
CA SER A 439 -0.70 14.58 -22.09
C SER A 439 -2.04 14.16 -22.67
N TRP A 440 -3.10 14.96 -22.53
CA TRP A 440 -4.45 14.59 -22.98
C TRP A 440 -4.57 14.45 -24.50
N THR A 441 -3.68 15.10 -25.25
CA THR A 441 -3.67 15.08 -26.72
C THR A 441 -2.47 14.37 -27.33
N ASP A 442 -1.42 14.10 -26.53
CA ASP A 442 -0.24 13.33 -26.93
C ASP A 442 0.14 12.32 -25.84
N PRO A 443 -0.42 11.09 -25.88
CA PRO A 443 -0.14 10.05 -24.89
C PRO A 443 1.35 9.65 -24.83
N LYS A 444 2.16 9.95 -25.87
CA LYS A 444 3.60 9.69 -25.85
C LYS A 444 4.36 10.64 -24.93
N ARG A 445 3.71 11.70 -24.45
CA ARG A 445 4.23 12.66 -23.48
C ARG A 445 3.58 12.54 -22.11
N LEU A 446 2.95 11.39 -21.81
CA LEU A 446 2.26 11.19 -20.54
C LEU A 446 3.15 11.63 -19.37
N ARG A 447 2.72 12.70 -18.71
CA ARG A 447 3.34 13.27 -17.52
C ARG A 447 2.30 13.37 -16.42
N TYR A 448 2.51 12.60 -15.38
CA TYR A 448 1.71 12.72 -14.16
C TYR A 448 2.10 13.98 -13.38
N LEU A 449 1.09 14.60 -12.77
CA LEU A 449 1.24 15.76 -11.89
C LEU A 449 1.80 15.30 -10.53
N SER A 450 2.68 16.11 -9.94
CA SER A 450 3.14 15.89 -8.56
C SER A 450 2.02 16.17 -7.55
N TYR A 451 2.23 15.78 -6.29
CA TYR A 451 1.29 16.10 -5.21
C TYR A 451 1.03 17.62 -5.10
N GLU A 452 2.09 18.42 -5.19
CA GLU A 452 2.02 19.88 -5.16
C GLU A 452 1.23 20.40 -6.37
N GLU A 453 1.52 19.91 -7.58
CA GLU A 453 0.81 20.32 -8.79
C GLU A 453 -0.69 19.94 -8.74
N LEU A 454 -1.02 18.73 -8.28
CA LEU A 454 -2.41 18.30 -8.07
C LEU A 454 -3.14 19.20 -7.07
N THR A 455 -2.45 19.58 -5.99
CA THR A 455 -2.99 20.46 -4.96
C THR A 455 -3.21 21.88 -5.47
N GLU A 456 -2.21 22.46 -6.13
CA GLU A 456 -2.27 23.81 -6.70
C GLU A 456 -3.35 23.92 -7.78
N GLN A 457 -3.58 22.85 -8.54
CA GLN A 457 -4.62 22.79 -9.57
C GLN A 457 -6.00 22.36 -9.05
N GLY A 458 -6.13 22.03 -7.76
CA GLY A 458 -7.40 21.57 -7.17
C GLY A 458 -7.88 20.21 -7.71
N ARG A 459 -6.98 19.37 -8.22
CA ARG A 459 -7.32 18.06 -8.82
C ARG A 459 -7.80 17.04 -7.80
N TRP A 460 -7.40 17.16 -6.53
CA TRP A 460 -7.88 16.26 -5.48
C TRP A 460 -9.40 16.29 -5.30
N GLU A 461 -10.04 17.45 -5.51
CA GLU A 461 -11.51 17.56 -5.44
C GLU A 461 -12.21 16.82 -6.58
N TRP A 462 -11.50 16.52 -7.66
CA TRP A 462 -12.04 15.74 -8.78
C TRP A 462 -12.14 14.26 -8.41
N ILE A 463 -11.25 13.78 -7.54
CA ILE A 463 -11.08 12.35 -7.22
C ILE A 463 -11.71 12.00 -5.86
N LEU A 464 -11.38 12.73 -4.79
CA LEU A 464 -11.66 12.31 -3.41
C LEU A 464 -12.97 12.89 -2.82
N ALA A 465 -13.58 13.85 -3.51
CA ALA A 465 -14.64 14.72 -2.99
C ALA A 465 -14.20 15.56 -1.76
N PRO A 466 -14.80 16.74 -1.54
CA PRO A 466 -14.70 17.41 -0.25
C PRO A 466 -15.50 16.63 0.82
N PRO A 467 -15.18 16.76 2.12
CA PRO A 467 -15.94 16.12 3.20
C PRO A 467 -17.44 16.39 3.11
N GLY A 468 -18.24 15.32 3.00
CA GLY A 468 -19.71 15.40 2.84
C GLY A 468 -20.21 15.84 1.47
N GLY A 469 -19.32 15.98 0.47
CA GLY A 469 -19.65 16.32 -0.91
C GLY A 469 -19.50 15.15 -1.89
N MET A 470 -19.61 15.47 -3.18
CA MET A 470 -19.38 14.56 -4.30
C MET A 470 -18.10 14.96 -5.04
N PRO A 471 -17.39 14.02 -5.67
CA PRO A 471 -16.22 14.33 -6.49
C PRO A 471 -16.64 15.16 -7.71
N ALA A 472 -15.76 16.05 -8.15
CA ALA A 472 -16.04 16.87 -9.33
C ALA A 472 -15.98 16.06 -10.64
N ASP A 473 -15.15 15.01 -10.69
CA ASP A 473 -15.32 13.97 -11.70
C ASP A 473 -16.36 12.95 -11.20
N ALA A 474 -17.48 12.90 -11.92
CA ALA A 474 -18.53 11.96 -11.59
C ALA A 474 -18.10 10.50 -11.80
N LEU A 475 -17.12 10.21 -12.65
CA LEU A 475 -16.63 8.84 -12.82
C LEU A 475 -15.95 8.30 -11.56
N MET A 476 -15.43 9.19 -10.72
CA MET A 476 -14.88 8.86 -9.41
C MET A 476 -15.94 8.74 -8.30
N PHE A 477 -17.22 8.98 -8.62
CA PHE A 477 -18.31 8.70 -7.69
C PHE A 477 -18.69 7.21 -7.77
N GLU A 478 -18.29 6.48 -6.74
CA GLU A 478 -18.63 5.08 -6.55
C GLU A 478 -20.15 4.93 -6.34
N THR A 479 -20.80 4.12 -7.17
CA THR A 479 -22.23 3.84 -7.06
C THR A 479 -22.62 2.66 -7.96
N PRO A 480 -23.65 1.87 -7.62
CA PRO A 480 -24.25 0.92 -8.56
C PRO A 480 -25.22 1.60 -9.55
N LEU A 481 -25.63 2.85 -9.28
CA LEU A 481 -26.65 3.54 -10.07
C LEU A 481 -26.05 4.19 -11.31
N ASP A 482 -26.87 4.36 -12.35
CA ASP A 482 -26.52 5.19 -13.50
C ASP A 482 -26.29 6.64 -13.03
N ARG A 483 -25.04 7.11 -13.13
CA ARG A 483 -24.62 8.42 -12.64
C ARG A 483 -25.30 9.58 -13.34
N THR A 484 -25.88 9.37 -14.53
CA THR A 484 -26.68 10.40 -15.23
C THR A 484 -28.01 10.70 -14.54
N THR A 485 -28.44 9.83 -13.62
CA THR A 485 -29.71 9.94 -12.91
C THR A 485 -29.56 10.53 -11.50
N ILE A 486 -28.33 10.73 -11.02
CA ILE A 486 -28.05 11.15 -9.64
C ILE A 486 -28.14 12.68 -9.51
N PRO A 487 -29.09 13.22 -8.72
CA PRO A 487 -29.20 14.66 -8.52
C PRO A 487 -27.97 15.24 -7.82
N GLY A 488 -27.45 16.36 -8.35
CA GLY A 488 -26.31 17.07 -7.77
C GLY A 488 -24.95 16.58 -8.23
N LEU A 489 -24.87 15.41 -8.88
CA LEU A 489 -23.63 14.91 -9.46
C LEU A 489 -23.30 15.63 -10.77
N SER A 490 -22.02 15.95 -10.97
CA SER A 490 -21.56 16.56 -12.23
C SER A 490 -21.93 15.69 -13.43
N GLN A 491 -22.43 16.30 -14.50
CA GLN A 491 -22.82 15.58 -15.71
C GLN A 491 -21.75 15.69 -16.81
N GLN A 492 -20.56 16.20 -16.47
CA GLN A 492 -19.44 16.34 -17.38
C GLN A 492 -18.13 16.02 -16.67
N HIS A 493 -17.22 15.36 -17.38
CA HIS A 493 -15.86 15.14 -16.90
C HIS A 493 -15.08 16.48 -16.80
N PRO A 494 -14.37 16.76 -15.70
CA PRO A 494 -13.73 18.05 -15.46
C PRO A 494 -12.59 18.38 -16.42
N ALA A 495 -11.75 17.40 -16.80
CA ALA A 495 -10.71 17.59 -17.83
C ALA A 495 -11.28 17.74 -19.25
N LEU A 496 -11.93 16.68 -19.75
CA LEU A 496 -12.32 16.55 -21.15
C LEU A 496 -13.59 17.32 -21.54
N ARG A 497 -14.39 17.78 -20.57
CA ARG A 497 -15.68 18.47 -20.79
C ARG A 497 -16.68 17.68 -21.64
N VAL A 498 -16.53 16.35 -21.65
CA VAL A 498 -17.47 15.43 -22.30
C VAL A 498 -18.58 15.05 -21.32
N PRO A 499 -19.84 14.95 -21.78
CA PRO A 499 -20.96 14.58 -20.92
C PRO A 499 -20.94 13.08 -20.60
N LEU A 500 -21.39 12.72 -19.40
CA LEU A 500 -21.69 11.32 -19.07
C LEU A 500 -22.71 10.74 -20.07
N VAL A 501 -22.61 9.44 -20.32
CA VAL A 501 -23.46 8.74 -21.28
C VAL A 501 -24.35 7.74 -20.53
N PRO A 502 -25.68 7.85 -20.63
CA PRO A 502 -26.60 7.05 -19.83
C PRO A 502 -26.56 5.58 -20.24
N SER A 503 -26.99 4.73 -19.33
CA SER A 503 -27.01 3.27 -19.48
C SER A 503 -28.02 2.76 -20.52
N THR A 504 -28.77 3.66 -21.16
CA THR A 504 -29.60 3.36 -22.32
C THR A 504 -28.85 3.28 -23.64
N VAL A 505 -27.62 3.80 -23.71
CA VAL A 505 -26.78 3.78 -24.90
C VAL A 505 -26.00 2.48 -24.95
N THR A 506 -25.84 1.89 -26.14
CA THR A 506 -25.14 0.62 -26.38
C THR A 506 -23.85 0.78 -27.19
N GLU A 507 -23.51 2.02 -27.54
CA GLU A 507 -22.31 2.38 -28.30
C GLU A 507 -21.29 3.01 -27.35
N PHE A 508 -20.02 2.63 -27.52
CA PHE A 508 -18.91 3.24 -26.80
C PHE A 508 -18.73 4.70 -27.26
N THR A 509 -19.22 5.65 -26.47
CA THR A 509 -19.28 7.07 -26.86
C THR A 509 -18.56 7.98 -25.88
N HIS A 510 -18.47 7.61 -24.60
CA HIS A 510 -17.61 8.29 -23.63
C HIS A 510 -16.17 7.76 -23.73
N PRO A 511 -15.14 8.62 -23.90
CA PRO A 511 -13.76 8.17 -24.14
C PRO A 511 -13.06 7.54 -22.92
N ILE A 512 -13.68 7.57 -21.73
CA ILE A 512 -13.10 7.05 -20.48
C ILE A 512 -13.80 5.75 -20.04
N ASN A 513 -15.12 5.78 -19.80
CA ASN A 513 -15.89 4.60 -19.35
C ASN A 513 -16.85 4.02 -20.39
N GLY A 514 -16.87 4.51 -21.64
CA GLY A 514 -17.80 4.07 -22.69
C GLY A 514 -19.22 4.61 -22.50
N HIS A 515 -19.91 4.13 -21.46
CA HIS A 515 -21.19 4.61 -20.93
C HIS A 515 -21.49 3.96 -19.57
N GLU A 516 -22.51 4.44 -18.86
CA GLU A 516 -22.99 3.81 -17.63
C GLU A 516 -23.59 2.41 -17.91
N SER A 517 -23.49 1.51 -16.94
CA SER A 517 -24.07 0.15 -16.97
C SER A 517 -25.45 0.12 -16.30
N ARG A 518 -26.30 -0.85 -16.68
CA ARG A 518 -27.64 -1.10 -16.11
C ARG A 518 -27.60 -2.12 -14.97
N ILE A 519 -27.15 -1.71 -13.78
CA ILE A 519 -27.00 -2.60 -12.61
C ILE A 519 -28.26 -2.56 -11.73
N GLU A 520 -29.39 -3.05 -12.26
CA GLU A 520 -30.69 -2.98 -11.55
C GLU A 520 -30.72 -3.75 -10.23
N ASP A 521 -29.92 -4.81 -10.11
CA ASP A 521 -29.82 -5.63 -8.91
C ASP A 521 -28.77 -5.13 -7.91
N LYS A 522 -28.09 -4.02 -8.20
CA LYS A 522 -27.04 -3.41 -7.36
C LYS A 522 -25.94 -4.40 -6.95
N SER A 523 -25.64 -5.37 -7.80
CA SER A 523 -24.63 -6.39 -7.53
C SER A 523 -23.20 -5.84 -7.57
N GLU A 524 -22.97 -4.76 -8.33
CA GLU A 524 -21.65 -4.20 -8.64
C GLU A 524 -21.68 -2.67 -8.74
N LEU A 525 -20.51 -2.03 -8.78
CA LEU A 525 -20.36 -0.59 -8.98
C LEU A 525 -20.14 -0.25 -10.47
N GLN A 526 -20.40 1.00 -10.84
CA GLN A 526 -20.08 1.54 -12.16
C GLN A 526 -18.57 1.65 -12.37
N TYR A 527 -18.09 1.34 -13.58
CA TYR A 527 -16.67 1.53 -13.93
C TYR A 527 -16.29 3.02 -13.93
N ALA A 528 -15.16 3.35 -13.30
CA ALA A 528 -14.57 4.69 -13.37
C ALA A 528 -13.90 4.93 -14.73
N CYS A 529 -13.16 3.94 -15.24
CA CYS A 529 -12.48 4.01 -16.52
C CYS A 529 -12.29 2.63 -17.16
N LEU A 530 -12.08 2.62 -18.47
CA LEU A 530 -11.80 1.45 -19.28
C LEU A 530 -10.54 1.66 -20.12
N PHE A 531 -10.03 0.57 -20.70
CA PHE A 531 -8.94 0.61 -21.67
C PHE A 531 -9.27 -0.28 -22.87
N GLU A 532 -8.69 0.06 -24.02
CA GLU A 532 -8.85 -0.71 -25.24
C GLU A 532 -7.94 -1.95 -25.21
N LEU A 533 -8.51 -3.10 -25.58
CA LEU A 533 -7.73 -4.31 -25.82
C LEU A 533 -7.06 -4.24 -27.19
N GLU A 534 -5.80 -4.67 -27.29
CA GLU A 534 -5.07 -4.71 -28.58
C GLU A 534 -5.79 -5.59 -29.62
N SER A 535 -6.49 -6.62 -29.15
CA SER A 535 -7.32 -7.47 -29.98
C SER A 535 -8.67 -7.67 -29.30
N PRO A 536 -9.80 -7.43 -30.00
CA PRO A 536 -11.11 -7.69 -29.44
C PRO A 536 -11.23 -9.16 -29.01
N ARG A 537 -11.79 -9.37 -27.82
CA ARG A 537 -12.01 -10.68 -27.23
C ARG A 537 -13.47 -11.10 -27.47
N PRO A 538 -13.74 -12.16 -28.23
CA PRO A 538 -15.10 -12.70 -28.33
C PRO A 538 -15.45 -13.45 -27.04
N CYS A 539 -16.44 -12.97 -26.28
CA CYS A 539 -16.97 -13.67 -25.11
C CYS A 539 -17.88 -14.84 -25.53
N VAL A 540 -17.29 -15.88 -26.11
CA VAL A 540 -18.01 -17.09 -26.55
C VAL A 540 -17.76 -18.27 -25.59
N GLY A 541 -18.83 -18.92 -25.13
CA GLY A 541 -18.76 -20.08 -24.24
C GLY A 541 -18.75 -19.72 -22.75
N ALA A 542 -18.31 -20.66 -21.91
CA ALA A 542 -18.30 -20.53 -20.44
C ALA A 542 -17.01 -19.87 -19.91
N ASP A 543 -16.46 -18.90 -20.64
CA ASP A 543 -15.30 -18.14 -20.18
C ASP A 543 -15.75 -17.15 -19.11
N GLN A 544 -15.53 -17.52 -17.85
CA GLN A 544 -15.99 -16.76 -16.69
C GLN A 544 -15.23 -15.43 -16.51
N SER A 545 -14.10 -15.25 -17.18
CA SER A 545 -13.30 -14.01 -17.14
C SER A 545 -13.70 -12.97 -18.19
N CYS A 546 -14.86 -13.16 -18.83
CA CYS A 546 -15.35 -12.29 -19.88
C CYS A 546 -16.67 -11.62 -19.45
N ASP A 547 -16.66 -10.29 -19.31
CA ASP A 547 -17.82 -9.53 -18.82
C ASP A 547 -18.94 -9.34 -19.88
N CYS A 548 -18.75 -9.81 -21.11
CA CYS A 548 -19.72 -9.62 -22.21
C CYS A 548 -20.40 -10.93 -22.66
N THR A 549 -20.65 -11.85 -21.74
CA THR A 549 -21.42 -13.07 -22.04
C THR A 549 -22.91 -12.78 -22.30
N GLU A 550 -23.66 -13.76 -22.82
CA GLU A 550 -25.11 -13.64 -23.04
C GLU A 550 -25.87 -13.27 -21.76
N ASP A 551 -25.49 -13.85 -20.61
CA ASP A 551 -26.15 -13.57 -19.32
C ASP A 551 -25.86 -12.15 -18.81
N GLU A 552 -24.75 -11.55 -19.23
CA GLU A 552 -24.30 -10.21 -18.85
C GLU A 552 -24.90 -9.11 -19.72
N GLN A 553 -25.50 -9.43 -20.87
CA GLN A 553 -26.07 -8.44 -21.81
C GLN A 553 -27.13 -7.54 -21.16
N LYS A 554 -27.88 -8.07 -20.18
CA LYS A 554 -28.88 -7.30 -19.41
C LYS A 554 -28.26 -6.10 -18.69
N TYR A 555 -26.98 -6.16 -18.33
CA TYR A 555 -26.28 -5.07 -17.65
C TYR A 555 -25.78 -4.00 -18.62
N ASN A 556 -25.78 -4.24 -19.93
CA ASN A 556 -25.31 -3.29 -20.95
C ASN A 556 -24.01 -2.58 -20.50
N ARG A 557 -22.96 -3.36 -20.28
CA ARG A 557 -21.71 -2.85 -19.70
C ARG A 557 -20.99 -1.95 -20.68
N GLY A 558 -20.43 -0.83 -20.22
CA GLY A 558 -19.71 0.15 -21.06
C GLY A 558 -18.51 -0.43 -21.84
N LEU A 559 -17.96 -1.56 -21.39
CA LEU A 559 -16.85 -2.27 -22.06
C LEU A 559 -17.30 -3.18 -23.20
N CYS A 560 -18.59 -3.50 -23.30
CA CYS A 560 -19.13 -4.42 -24.29
C CYS A 560 -19.62 -3.67 -25.53
N GLN A 561 -18.96 -3.87 -26.68
CA GLN A 561 -19.40 -3.32 -27.96
C GLN A 561 -20.24 -4.32 -28.75
N GLY A 562 -21.38 -3.88 -29.28
CA GLY A 562 -22.16 -4.64 -30.27
C GLY A 562 -22.99 -5.80 -29.71
N THR A 563 -23.15 -5.89 -28.39
CA THR A 563 -24.09 -6.81 -27.75
C THR A 563 -25.47 -6.18 -27.67
N THR A 564 -26.38 -6.62 -28.54
CA THR A 564 -27.84 -6.41 -28.43
C THR A 564 -28.55 -7.72 -28.27
#